data_AF-A0A6P5YBG0-F1
#
_entry.id   AF-A0A6P5YBG0-F1
#
_cell.length_a   1.000
_cell.length_b   1.000
_cell.length_c   1.000
_cell.angle_alpha   90.00
_cell.angle_beta   90.00
_cell.angle_gamma   90.00
#
_symmetry.space_group_name_H-M   'P 1'
#
loop_
_entity.id
_entity.type
_entity.pdbx_description
1 polymer ?
#
loop_
_entity_poly.entity_id
_entity_poly.type
_entity_poly.pdbx_seq_one_letter_code
_entity_poly.pdbx_strand_id
1 'polypeptide(L)'
;MLNLARRLVLGKAHTLQDVQRHDNRKKLNKFKESAWKCVYFFSSEILSIYVSYGEPWFTKTKYFWEGPGEQVWPDQKIKLKLKGLYMYAGGFYTYSLFALIFWETRRSDFLVSMLHHIATIILIFLSYIFRFGRVGSVTLALHEGSDVFLEFAKMSKYSGFEWLASFSFVLFALSWTIFRMILFPFWIIRSTSYEVLLILDKEKHMVDGSIYYYLFNTLLFCLLVVHTYWWVLMIRVIMRQIHSGGEVDDVRSDSEGEDEHDD
;
A
#
# COMPACT_ATOMS: atom_id res chain seq x y z
N MET A 1 48.65 -6.07 -34.65
CA MET A 1 48.04 -5.19 -33.63
C MET A 1 46.67 -4.65 -34.02
N LEU A 2 46.44 -4.14 -35.24
CA LEU A 2 45.15 -3.58 -35.67
C LEU A 2 43.94 -4.52 -35.51
N ASN A 3 44.09 -5.82 -35.84
CA ASN A 3 43.00 -6.80 -35.75
C ASN A 3 42.59 -7.13 -34.31
N LEU A 4 43.52 -7.04 -33.35
CA LEU A 4 43.25 -7.29 -31.94
C LEU A 4 42.49 -6.09 -31.33
N ALA A 5 42.94 -4.86 -31.63
CA ALA A 5 42.27 -3.64 -31.21
C ALA A 5 40.85 -3.54 -31.75
N ARG A 6 40.63 -3.88 -33.03
CA ARG A 6 39.29 -3.89 -33.64
C ARG A 6 38.35 -4.90 -32.97
N ARG A 7 38.84 -6.10 -32.62
CA ARG A 7 38.03 -7.12 -31.91
C ARG A 7 37.68 -6.69 -30.48
N LEU A 8 38.61 -6.06 -29.76
CA LEU A 8 38.36 -5.56 -28.40
C LEU A 8 37.34 -4.41 -28.39
N VAL A 9 37.44 -3.47 -29.33
CA VAL A 9 36.52 -2.32 -29.43
C VAL A 9 35.12 -2.78 -29.86
N LEU A 10 35.00 -3.63 -30.88
CA LEU A 10 33.71 -4.15 -31.33
C LEU A 10 33.07 -5.07 -30.28
N GLY A 11 33.86 -5.92 -29.62
CA GLY A 11 33.39 -6.77 -28.51
C GLY A 11 32.82 -5.92 -27.37
N LYS A 12 33.55 -4.89 -26.94
CA LYS A 12 33.08 -3.95 -25.91
C LYS A 12 31.80 -3.22 -26.32
N ALA A 13 31.68 -2.80 -27.58
CA ALA A 13 30.48 -2.15 -28.09
C ALA A 13 29.25 -3.08 -28.08
N HIS A 14 29.43 -4.35 -28.48
CA HIS A 14 28.37 -5.36 -28.39
C HIS A 14 27.95 -5.63 -26.94
N THR A 15 28.92 -5.81 -26.02
CA THR A 15 28.63 -5.99 -24.60
C THR A 15 27.86 -4.81 -24.01
N LEU A 16 28.25 -3.57 -24.32
CA LEU A 16 27.54 -2.37 -23.85
C LEU A 16 26.12 -2.30 -24.42
N GLN A 17 25.92 -2.68 -25.69
CA GLN A 17 24.60 -2.72 -26.30
C GLN A 17 23.69 -3.78 -25.67
N ASP A 18 24.25 -4.95 -25.32
CA ASP A 18 23.51 -6.03 -24.66
C ASP A 18 23.15 -5.68 -23.22
N VAL A 19 24.06 -5.06 -22.47
CA VAL A 19 23.80 -4.51 -21.14
C VAL A 19 22.69 -3.46 -21.21
N GLN A 20 22.79 -2.48 -22.11
CA GLN A 20 21.77 -1.46 -22.29
C GLN A 20 20.40 -2.05 -22.66
N ARG A 21 20.36 -3.07 -23.54
CA ARG A 21 19.12 -3.77 -23.90
C ARG A 21 18.53 -4.51 -22.70
N HIS A 22 19.36 -5.14 -21.89
CA HIS A 22 18.94 -5.83 -20.68
C HIS A 22 18.35 -4.86 -19.65
N ASP A 23 19.01 -3.73 -19.41
CA ASP A 23 18.54 -2.70 -18.48
C ASP A 23 17.23 -2.05 -18.95
N ASN A 24 17.11 -1.79 -20.26
CA ASN A 24 15.87 -1.28 -20.85
C ASN A 24 14.71 -2.29 -20.67
N ARG A 25 14.96 -3.59 -20.81
CA ARG A 25 13.95 -4.64 -20.55
C ARG A 25 13.54 -4.69 -19.08
N LYS A 26 14.50 -4.60 -18.15
CA LYS A 26 14.22 -4.51 -16.71
C LYS A 26 13.36 -3.28 -16.38
N LYS A 27 13.73 -2.09 -16.88
CA LYS A 27 12.95 -0.86 -16.73
C LYS A 27 11.53 -1.00 -17.28
N LEU A 28 11.38 -1.59 -18.46
CA LEU A 28 10.06 -1.83 -19.05
C LEU A 28 9.20 -2.77 -18.21
N ASN A 29 9.77 -3.83 -17.65
CA ASN A 29 9.03 -4.76 -16.79
C ASN A 29 8.58 -4.08 -15.49
N LYS A 30 9.47 -3.32 -14.84
CA LYS A 30 9.12 -2.51 -13.65
C LYS A 30 8.04 -1.48 -13.96
N PHE A 31 8.09 -0.84 -15.13
CA PHE A 31 7.04 0.07 -15.59
C PHE A 31 5.70 -0.64 -15.77
N LYS A 32 5.67 -1.80 -16.42
CA LYS A 32 4.43 -2.59 -16.62
C LYS A 32 3.82 -3.02 -15.30
N GLU A 33 4.65 -3.45 -14.34
CA GLU A 33 4.20 -3.82 -13.00
C GLU A 33 3.58 -2.63 -12.27
N SER A 34 4.25 -1.48 -12.28
CA SER A 34 3.72 -0.26 -11.69
C SER A 34 2.45 0.24 -12.39
N ALA A 35 2.37 0.13 -13.72
CA ALA A 35 1.17 0.50 -14.46
C ALA A 35 -0.03 -0.39 -14.09
N TRP A 36 0.18 -1.69 -13.95
CA TRP A 36 -0.86 -2.62 -13.49
C TRP A 36 -1.35 -2.26 -12.08
N LYS A 37 -0.42 -2.05 -11.13
CA LYS A 37 -0.72 -1.65 -9.76
C LYS A 37 -1.45 -0.28 -9.74
N CYS A 38 -1.01 0.69 -10.55
CA CYS A 38 -1.64 2.01 -10.66
C CYS A 38 -3.11 1.93 -11.14
N VAL A 39 -3.38 1.13 -12.18
CA VAL A 39 -4.74 0.92 -12.70
C VAL A 39 -5.63 0.31 -11.63
N TYR A 40 -5.12 -0.71 -10.92
CA TYR A 40 -5.82 -1.31 -9.80
C TYR A 40 -6.15 -0.27 -8.72
N PHE A 41 -5.15 0.41 -8.15
CA PHE A 41 -5.37 1.35 -7.04
C PHE A 41 -6.31 2.49 -7.43
N PHE A 42 -6.18 3.01 -8.65
CA PHE A 42 -7.07 4.06 -9.14
C PHE A 42 -8.52 3.58 -9.28
N SER A 43 -8.73 2.40 -9.84
CA SER A 43 -10.08 1.82 -9.96
C SER A 43 -10.68 1.40 -8.61
N SER A 44 -9.84 0.94 -7.68
CA SER A 44 -10.24 0.61 -6.31
C SER A 44 -10.65 1.85 -5.52
N GLU A 45 -9.95 2.97 -5.71
CA GLU A 45 -10.29 4.24 -5.08
C GLU A 45 -11.63 4.77 -5.60
N ILE A 46 -11.86 4.71 -6.92
CA ILE A 46 -13.17 5.04 -7.50
C ILE A 46 -14.27 4.15 -6.93
N LEU A 47 -14.02 2.84 -6.83
CA LEU A 47 -14.98 1.90 -6.25
C LEU A 47 -15.26 2.20 -4.78
N SER A 48 -14.23 2.53 -4.00
CA SER A 48 -14.34 2.88 -2.58
C SER A 48 -15.15 4.15 -2.35
N ILE A 49 -14.91 5.18 -3.17
CA ILE A 49 -15.71 6.41 -3.17
C ILE A 49 -17.15 6.09 -3.57
N TYR A 50 -17.38 5.32 -4.64
CA TYR A 50 -18.73 4.93 -5.06
C TYR A 50 -19.50 4.15 -3.98
N VAL A 51 -18.83 3.22 -3.31
CA VAL A 51 -19.42 2.41 -2.22
C VAL A 51 -19.77 3.30 -1.03
N SER A 52 -18.94 4.28 -0.72
CA SER A 52 -19.08 5.16 0.44
C SER A 52 -19.93 6.40 0.17
N TYR A 53 -20.17 6.75 -1.10
CA TYR A 53 -20.91 7.94 -1.49
C TYR A 53 -22.35 7.89 -0.96
N GLY A 54 -22.76 8.96 -0.29
CA GLY A 54 -24.07 9.08 0.34
C GLY A 54 -24.27 8.24 1.60
N GLU A 55 -23.22 7.56 2.09
CA GLU A 55 -23.31 6.76 3.31
C GLU A 55 -22.87 7.56 4.54
N PRO A 56 -23.61 7.50 5.66
CA PRO A 56 -23.34 8.35 6.82
C PRO A 56 -22.00 8.03 7.51
N TRP A 57 -21.53 6.79 7.39
CA TRP A 57 -20.26 6.36 7.96
C TRP A 57 -19.03 6.90 7.24
N PHE A 58 -19.18 7.46 6.03
CA PHE A 58 -18.06 8.08 5.33
C PHE A 58 -17.61 9.40 5.98
N THR A 59 -18.44 10.02 6.83
CA THR A 59 -18.12 11.30 7.48
C THR A 59 -18.06 11.22 9.00
N LYS A 60 -18.83 10.30 9.61
CA LYS A 60 -18.86 10.15 11.08
C LYS A 60 -18.62 8.69 11.47
N THR A 61 -17.58 8.48 12.27
CA THR A 61 -17.13 7.16 12.78
C THR A 61 -18.18 6.46 13.62
N LYS A 62 -19.02 7.22 14.32
CA LYS A 62 -20.16 6.69 15.08
C LYS A 62 -21.02 5.72 14.23
N TYR A 63 -21.19 6.02 12.95
CA TYR A 63 -22.00 5.21 12.04
C TYR A 63 -21.27 3.99 11.46
N PHE A 64 -20.00 3.76 11.83
CA PHE A 64 -19.38 2.44 11.64
C PHE A 64 -20.15 1.38 12.43
N TRP A 65 -20.58 1.72 13.65
CA TRP A 65 -21.17 0.80 14.61
C TRP A 65 -22.69 0.93 14.70
N GLU A 66 -23.22 2.14 14.48
CA GLU A 66 -24.65 2.42 14.46
C GLU A 66 -25.16 2.60 13.02
N GLY A 67 -26.24 1.90 12.67
CA GLY A 67 -26.96 2.03 11.42
C GLY A 67 -28.38 2.58 11.60
N PRO A 68 -29.10 2.87 10.49
CA PRO A 68 -30.49 3.28 10.56
C PRO A 68 -31.38 2.19 11.17
N GLY A 69 -32.35 2.59 12.00
CA GLY A 69 -33.27 1.67 12.69
C GLY A 69 -32.57 0.88 13.79
N GLU A 70 -32.83 -0.43 13.85
CA GLU A 70 -32.26 -1.34 14.87
C GLU A 70 -30.90 -1.93 14.47
N GLN A 71 -30.26 -1.41 13.41
CA GLN A 71 -28.98 -1.96 12.92
C GLN A 71 -27.79 -1.49 13.76
N VAL A 72 -27.57 -2.12 14.91
CA VAL A 72 -26.36 -1.93 15.73
C VAL A 72 -25.42 -3.11 15.51
N TRP A 73 -24.11 -2.87 15.50
CA TRP A 73 -23.14 -3.95 15.47
C TRP A 73 -23.33 -4.88 16.69
N PRO A 74 -23.36 -6.22 16.54
CA PRO A 74 -22.96 -7.03 15.37
C PRO A 74 -24.07 -7.32 14.34
N ASP A 75 -25.31 -6.90 14.54
CA ASP A 75 -26.46 -7.27 13.70
C ASP A 75 -26.60 -6.46 12.39
N GLN A 76 -25.58 -5.69 12.02
CA GLN A 76 -25.57 -4.89 10.80
C GLN A 76 -25.58 -5.74 9.52
N LYS A 77 -26.35 -5.30 8.52
CA LYS A 77 -26.38 -5.92 7.19
C LYS A 77 -25.27 -5.34 6.30
N ILE A 78 -24.52 -6.21 5.63
CA ILE A 78 -23.53 -5.82 4.63
C ILE A 78 -24.22 -5.61 3.28
N LYS A 79 -24.21 -4.37 2.77
CA LYS A 79 -24.75 -4.00 1.44
C LYS A 79 -23.99 -4.72 0.33
N LEU A 80 -24.65 -5.03 -0.79
CA LEU A 80 -24.03 -5.74 -1.92
C LEU A 80 -22.80 -5.01 -2.49
N LYS A 81 -22.88 -3.68 -2.64
CA LYS A 81 -21.75 -2.85 -3.08
C LYS A 81 -20.51 -3.02 -2.19
N LEU A 82 -20.73 -3.10 -0.88
CA LEU A 82 -19.67 -3.28 0.11
C LEU A 82 -19.05 -4.68 0.03
N LYS A 83 -19.87 -5.72 -0.23
CA LYS A 83 -19.33 -7.06 -0.53
C LYS A 83 -18.45 -7.05 -1.77
N GLY A 84 -18.89 -6.36 -2.83
CA GLY A 84 -18.11 -6.20 -4.06
C GLY A 84 -16.74 -5.58 -3.82
N LEU A 85 -16.68 -4.49 -3.03
CA LEU A 85 -15.42 -3.87 -2.64
C LEU A 85 -14.49 -4.85 -1.89
N TYR A 86 -15.03 -5.65 -0.96
CA TYR A 86 -14.23 -6.64 -0.24
C TYR A 86 -13.72 -7.76 -1.12
N MET A 87 -14.52 -8.25 -2.07
CA MET A 87 -14.08 -9.27 -3.02
C MET A 87 -12.98 -8.72 -3.94
N TYR A 88 -13.13 -7.46 -4.37
CA TYR A 88 -12.17 -6.77 -5.22
C TYR A 88 -10.82 -6.59 -4.50
N ALA A 89 -10.85 -5.99 -3.30
CA ALA A 89 -9.65 -5.81 -2.48
C ALA A 89 -9.03 -7.16 -2.07
N GLY A 90 -9.83 -8.08 -1.54
CA GLY A 90 -9.35 -9.40 -1.12
C GLY A 90 -8.68 -10.19 -2.25
N GLY A 91 -9.23 -10.11 -3.47
CA GLY A 91 -8.64 -10.72 -4.66
C GLY A 91 -7.27 -10.12 -4.99
N PHE A 92 -7.14 -8.79 -4.96
CA PHE A 92 -5.87 -8.12 -5.21
C PHE A 92 -4.82 -8.39 -4.15
N TYR A 93 -5.14 -8.28 -2.85
CA TYR A 93 -4.16 -8.53 -1.79
C TYR A 93 -3.69 -9.99 -1.80
N THR A 94 -4.58 -10.93 -2.13
CA THR A 94 -4.20 -12.33 -2.34
C THR A 94 -3.26 -12.47 -3.54
N TYR A 95 -3.63 -11.90 -4.69
CA TYR A 95 -2.75 -11.87 -5.87
C TYR A 95 -1.38 -11.24 -5.55
N SER A 96 -1.36 -10.12 -4.84
CA SER A 96 -0.15 -9.38 -4.47
C SER A 96 0.74 -10.20 -3.54
N LEU A 97 0.17 -10.98 -2.61
CA LEU A 97 0.93 -11.92 -1.79
C LEU A 97 1.61 -13.00 -2.64
N PHE A 98 0.90 -13.61 -3.59
CA PHE A 98 1.49 -14.58 -4.52
C PHE A 98 2.55 -13.92 -5.41
N ALA A 99 2.30 -12.71 -5.91
CA ALA A 99 3.28 -11.92 -6.66
C ALA A 99 4.54 -11.65 -5.85
N LEU A 100 4.41 -11.25 -4.60
CA LEU A 100 5.54 -11.01 -3.72
C LEU A 100 6.38 -12.28 -3.53
N ILE A 101 5.76 -13.45 -3.36
CA ILE A 101 6.47 -14.71 -3.11
C ILE A 101 7.16 -15.26 -4.37
N PHE A 102 6.49 -15.20 -5.53
CA PHE A 102 6.91 -15.93 -6.72
C PHE A 102 7.48 -15.07 -7.86
N TRP A 103 7.07 -13.80 -7.96
CA TRP A 103 7.34 -12.97 -9.15
C TRP A 103 8.11 -11.69 -8.84
N GLU A 104 7.91 -11.06 -7.69
CA GLU A 104 8.55 -9.80 -7.34
C GLU A 104 9.97 -10.04 -6.83
N THR A 105 10.91 -9.18 -7.26
CA THR A 105 12.29 -9.24 -6.77
C THR A 105 12.32 -8.95 -5.28
N ARG A 106 13.03 -9.80 -4.53
CA ARG A 106 13.21 -9.62 -3.08
C ARG A 106 13.98 -8.33 -2.83
N ARG A 107 13.37 -7.41 -2.09
CA ARG A 107 13.99 -6.15 -1.64
C ARG A 107 14.30 -6.21 -0.15
N SER A 108 15.07 -5.27 0.36
CA SER A 108 15.44 -5.19 1.78
C SER A 108 14.24 -5.10 2.73
N ASP A 109 13.09 -4.60 2.27
CA ASP A 109 11.84 -4.53 3.03
C ASP A 109 10.86 -5.69 2.75
N PHE A 110 11.33 -6.77 2.10
CA PHE A 110 10.51 -7.93 1.72
C PHE A 110 9.73 -8.52 2.90
N LEU A 111 10.38 -8.76 4.04
CA LEU A 111 9.72 -9.35 5.21
C LEU A 111 8.64 -8.43 5.78
N VAL A 112 8.90 -7.12 5.80
CA VAL A 112 7.93 -6.12 6.28
C VAL A 112 6.73 -6.07 5.34
N SER A 113 6.96 -6.08 4.03
CA SER A 113 5.90 -6.14 3.01
C SER A 113 5.09 -7.44 3.12
N MET A 114 5.73 -8.58 3.33
CA MET A 114 5.06 -9.87 3.48
C MET A 114 4.16 -9.89 4.74
N LEU A 115 4.68 -9.43 5.88
CA LEU A 115 3.90 -9.30 7.11
C LEU A 115 2.70 -8.36 6.93
N HIS A 116 2.88 -7.24 6.22
CA HIS A 116 1.79 -6.35 5.86
C HIS A 116 0.70 -7.06 5.04
N HIS A 117 1.07 -7.76 3.97
CA HIS A 117 0.09 -8.46 3.11
C HIS A 117 -0.69 -9.52 3.89
N ILE A 118 0.00 -10.31 4.71
CA ILE A 118 -0.64 -11.33 5.57
C ILE A 118 -1.61 -10.64 6.55
N ALA A 119 -1.16 -9.59 7.25
CA ALA A 119 -2.00 -8.85 8.18
C ALA A 119 -3.23 -8.24 7.49
N THR A 120 -3.07 -7.65 6.30
CA THR A 120 -4.16 -7.05 5.53
C THR A 120 -5.17 -8.09 5.03
N ILE A 121 -4.72 -9.25 4.54
CA ILE A 121 -5.63 -10.34 4.14
C ILE A 121 -6.44 -10.84 5.35
N ILE A 122 -5.78 -11.03 6.50
CA ILE A 122 -6.46 -11.43 7.74
C ILE A 122 -7.45 -10.34 8.17
N LEU A 123 -7.07 -9.06 8.12
CA LEU A 123 -7.95 -7.94 8.44
C LEU A 123 -9.18 -7.89 7.52
N ILE A 124 -9.02 -8.06 6.21
CA ILE A 124 -10.14 -8.10 5.24
C ILE A 124 -11.08 -9.26 5.59
N PHE A 125 -10.52 -10.45 5.82
CA PHE A 125 -11.30 -11.64 6.15
C PHE A 125 -12.06 -11.49 7.48
N LEU A 126 -11.36 -11.14 8.56
CA LEU A 126 -11.98 -10.94 9.88
C LEU A 126 -12.98 -9.78 9.85
N SER A 127 -12.69 -8.70 9.13
CA SER A 127 -13.61 -7.59 8.98
C SER A 127 -14.91 -8.00 8.27
N TYR A 128 -14.83 -8.91 7.30
CA TYR A 128 -16.01 -9.47 6.64
C TYR A 128 -16.82 -10.39 7.58
N ILE A 129 -16.15 -11.31 8.28
CA ILE A 129 -16.80 -12.27 9.19
C ILE A 129 -17.44 -11.55 10.39
N PHE A 130 -16.73 -10.61 11.01
CA PHE A 130 -17.20 -9.85 12.17
C PHE A 130 -18.07 -8.65 11.79
N ARG A 131 -18.43 -8.50 10.51
CA ARG A 131 -19.30 -7.41 10.02
C ARG A 131 -18.75 -6.00 10.30
N PHE A 132 -17.43 -5.85 10.37
CA PHE A 132 -16.72 -4.56 10.39
C PHE A 132 -16.62 -3.91 9.00
N GLY A 133 -17.57 -4.21 8.11
CA GLY A 133 -17.54 -3.81 6.70
C GLY A 133 -17.41 -2.30 6.51
N ARG A 134 -18.12 -1.50 7.32
CA ARG A 134 -18.15 -0.04 7.18
C ARG A 134 -16.78 0.57 7.49
N VAL A 135 -16.23 0.26 8.67
CA VAL A 135 -14.89 0.71 9.08
C VAL A 135 -13.79 0.18 8.16
N GLY A 136 -13.90 -1.08 7.74
CA GLY A 136 -12.92 -1.67 6.83
C GLY A 136 -12.97 -1.06 5.42
N SER A 137 -14.14 -0.65 4.92
CA SER A 137 -14.19 0.07 3.63
C SER A 137 -13.50 1.43 3.65
N VAL A 138 -13.67 2.21 4.72
CA VAL A 138 -12.94 3.47 4.89
C VAL A 138 -11.45 3.20 5.10
N THR A 139 -11.11 2.12 5.80
CA THR A 139 -9.72 1.68 5.95
C THR A 139 -9.10 1.41 4.58
N LEU A 140 -9.74 0.60 3.72
CA LEU A 140 -9.26 0.31 2.37
C LEU A 140 -9.05 1.59 1.54
N ALA A 141 -10.04 2.49 1.53
CA ALA A 141 -9.95 3.77 0.81
C ALA A 141 -8.73 4.62 1.25
N LEU A 142 -8.52 4.76 2.57
CA LEU A 142 -7.38 5.53 3.10
C LEU A 142 -6.03 4.96 2.67
N HIS A 143 -5.91 3.63 2.55
CA HIS A 143 -4.63 2.99 2.20
C HIS A 143 -4.39 3.05 0.69
N GLU A 144 -5.39 2.71 -0.11
CA GLU A 144 -5.23 2.63 -1.57
C GLU A 144 -5.11 4.01 -2.23
N GLY A 145 -5.76 5.03 -1.67
CA GLY A 145 -5.70 6.39 -2.21
C GLY A 145 -4.28 6.97 -2.32
N SER A 146 -3.40 6.70 -1.36
CA SER A 146 -2.00 7.15 -1.45
C SER A 146 -1.17 6.37 -2.47
N ASP A 147 -1.49 5.09 -2.70
CA ASP A 147 -0.66 4.21 -3.53
C ASP A 147 -0.79 4.52 -5.02
N VAL A 148 -1.88 5.18 -5.43
CA VAL A 148 -2.01 5.76 -6.78
C VAL A 148 -0.85 6.71 -7.09
N PHE A 149 -0.51 7.61 -6.15
CA PHE A 149 0.58 8.56 -6.34
C PHE A 149 1.95 7.88 -6.37
N LEU A 150 2.12 6.81 -5.58
CA LEU A 150 3.36 6.02 -5.55
C LEU A 150 3.62 5.35 -6.90
N GLU A 151 2.64 4.63 -7.44
CA GLU A 151 2.82 3.91 -8.69
C GLU A 151 2.97 4.87 -9.87
N PHE A 152 2.27 6.01 -9.85
CA PHE A 152 2.44 7.06 -10.84
C PHE A 152 3.85 7.71 -10.77
N ALA A 153 4.40 7.89 -9.57
CA ALA A 153 5.78 8.37 -9.40
C ALA A 153 6.81 7.38 -9.97
N LYS A 154 6.63 6.07 -9.70
CA LYS A 154 7.48 5.01 -10.26
C LYS A 154 7.41 4.97 -11.78
N MET A 155 6.20 5.01 -12.35
CA MET A 155 6.01 5.05 -13.80
C MET A 155 6.73 6.25 -14.43
N SER A 156 6.55 7.44 -13.85
CA SER A 156 7.21 8.66 -14.32
C SER A 156 8.74 8.55 -14.28
N LYS A 157 9.27 7.95 -13.21
CA LYS A 157 10.71 7.69 -13.06
C LYS A 157 11.24 6.73 -14.12
N TYR A 158 10.54 5.62 -14.38
CA TYR A 158 10.96 4.65 -15.40
C TYR A 158 10.84 5.20 -16.84
N SER A 159 9.95 6.17 -17.07
CA SER A 159 9.84 6.89 -18.34
C SER A 159 10.87 8.02 -18.51
N GLY A 160 11.66 8.34 -17.48
CA GLY A 160 12.67 9.42 -17.51
C GLY A 160 12.10 10.82 -17.26
N PHE A 161 10.82 10.95 -16.85
CA PHE A 161 10.22 12.23 -16.49
C PHE A 161 10.50 12.56 -15.01
N GLU A 162 11.74 12.96 -14.72
CA GLU A 162 12.25 13.17 -13.35
C GLU A 162 11.47 14.22 -12.54
N TRP A 163 11.06 15.31 -13.19
CA TRP A 163 10.28 16.36 -12.53
C TRP A 163 8.91 15.83 -12.08
N LEU A 164 8.26 15.01 -12.92
CA LEU A 164 6.95 14.44 -12.65
C LEU A 164 7.05 13.36 -11.57
N ALA A 165 8.10 12.54 -11.64
CA ALA A 165 8.40 11.55 -10.60
C ALA A 165 8.59 12.21 -9.22
N SER A 166 9.33 13.32 -9.17
CA SER A 166 9.58 14.06 -7.94
C SER A 166 8.31 14.72 -7.40
N PHE A 167 7.54 15.38 -8.27
CA PHE A 167 6.26 15.97 -7.91
C PHE A 167 5.28 14.93 -7.35
N SER A 168 5.12 13.80 -8.04
CA SER A 168 4.23 12.72 -7.59
C SER A 168 4.72 12.03 -6.33
N PHE A 169 6.04 11.94 -6.11
CA PHE A 169 6.61 11.45 -4.85
C PHE A 169 6.29 12.37 -3.67
N VAL A 170 6.31 13.70 -3.86
CA VAL A 170 5.88 14.66 -2.82
C VAL A 170 4.40 14.50 -2.52
N LEU A 171 3.53 14.37 -3.54
CA LEU A 171 2.10 14.11 -3.35
C LEU A 171 1.85 12.78 -2.62
N PHE A 172 2.60 11.74 -2.97
CA PHE A 172 2.59 10.47 -2.26
C PHE A 172 2.94 10.65 -0.78
N ALA A 173 4.01 11.40 -0.46
CA ALA A 173 4.42 11.61 0.92
C ALA A 173 3.40 12.40 1.75
N LEU A 174 2.79 13.43 1.15
CA LEU A 174 1.73 14.21 1.79
C LEU A 174 0.47 13.35 2.02
N SER A 175 0.00 12.64 1.00
CA SER A 175 -1.17 11.76 1.11
C SER A 175 -0.95 10.62 2.11
N TRP A 176 0.23 9.98 2.11
CA TRP A 176 0.58 8.97 3.12
C TRP A 176 0.51 9.53 4.53
N THR A 177 1.08 10.71 4.75
CA THR A 177 1.07 11.35 6.07
C THR A 177 -0.36 11.64 6.52
N ILE A 178 -1.19 12.21 5.65
CA ILE A 178 -2.59 12.52 6.00
C ILE A 178 -3.40 11.24 6.21
N PHE A 179 -3.36 10.29 5.28
CA PHE A 179 -4.25 9.13 5.32
C PHE A 179 -3.81 8.07 6.32
N ARG A 180 -2.52 7.71 6.35
CA ARG A 180 -2.00 6.60 7.16
C ARG A 180 -1.44 7.03 8.52
N MET A 181 -0.88 8.24 8.64
CA MET A 181 -0.32 8.72 9.93
C MET A 181 -1.30 9.57 10.75
N ILE A 182 -2.30 10.17 10.12
CA ILE A 182 -3.30 11.01 10.81
C ILE A 182 -4.67 10.34 10.81
N LEU A 183 -5.32 10.19 9.66
CA LEU A 183 -6.69 9.68 9.60
C LEU A 183 -6.79 8.24 10.11
N PHE A 184 -5.87 7.35 9.73
CA PHE A 184 -5.92 5.97 10.19
C PHE A 184 -5.87 5.82 11.72
N PRO A 185 -4.88 6.34 12.47
CA PRO A 185 -4.87 6.19 13.93
C PRO A 185 -5.97 7.00 14.64
N PHE A 186 -6.21 8.25 14.25
CA PHE A 186 -7.12 9.13 14.98
C PHE A 186 -8.60 8.92 14.64
N TRP A 187 -8.90 8.29 13.51
CA TRP A 187 -10.27 8.05 13.04
C TRP A 187 -10.62 6.56 13.10
N ILE A 188 -9.83 5.69 12.46
CA ILE A 188 -10.11 4.25 12.39
C ILE A 188 -9.78 3.58 13.71
N ILE A 189 -8.51 3.62 14.14
CA ILE A 189 -8.08 2.93 15.36
C ILE A 189 -8.79 3.47 16.59
N ARG A 190 -8.98 4.79 16.68
CA ARG A 190 -9.76 5.40 17.77
C ARG A 190 -11.20 4.85 17.81
N SER A 191 -11.86 4.72 16.65
CA SER A 191 -13.24 4.21 16.61
C SER A 191 -13.31 2.72 16.96
N THR A 192 -12.38 1.90 16.45
CA THR A 192 -12.34 0.46 16.75
C THR A 192 -11.84 0.15 18.16
N SER A 193 -11.13 1.06 18.82
CA SER A 193 -10.63 0.89 20.19
C SER A 193 -11.60 1.45 21.23
N TYR A 194 -12.20 2.62 20.99
CA TYR A 194 -13.01 3.32 21.98
C TYR A 194 -14.51 3.28 21.67
N GLU A 195 -14.91 3.66 20.45
CA GLU A 195 -16.33 3.83 20.11
C GLU A 195 -17.07 2.49 20.09
N VAL A 196 -16.42 1.40 19.63
CA VAL A 196 -17.03 0.06 19.65
C VAL A 196 -17.30 -0.44 21.08
N LEU A 197 -16.45 -0.10 22.05
CA LEU A 197 -16.61 -0.54 23.44
C LEU A 197 -17.75 0.18 24.17
N LEU A 198 -18.14 1.37 23.70
CA LEU A 198 -19.27 2.12 24.22
C LEU A 198 -20.62 1.58 23.74
N ILE A 199 -20.61 0.90 22.59
CA ILE A 199 -21.82 0.39 21.92
C ILE A 199 -22.03 -1.11 22.20
N LEU A 200 -20.94 -1.84 22.44
CA LEU A 200 -21.01 -3.27 22.74
C LEU A 200 -21.65 -3.49 24.11
N ASP A 201 -22.84 -4.10 24.10
CA ASP A 201 -23.45 -4.66 25.30
C ASP A 201 -22.58 -5.83 25.78
N LYS A 202 -21.69 -5.52 26.73
CA LYS A 202 -20.72 -6.45 27.28
C LYS A 202 -21.38 -7.63 27.97
N GLU A 203 -22.63 -7.54 28.40
CA GLU A 203 -23.33 -8.62 29.09
C GLU A 203 -23.80 -9.71 28.12
N LYS A 204 -24.19 -9.33 26.89
CA LYS A 204 -24.73 -10.26 25.87
C LYS A 204 -23.65 -10.99 25.07
N HIS A 205 -22.45 -10.39 24.94
CA HIS A 205 -21.36 -10.90 24.09
C HIS A 205 -19.99 -10.90 24.79
N MET A 206 -19.95 -11.29 26.08
CA MET A 206 -18.77 -11.15 26.95
C MET A 206 -17.48 -11.77 26.36
N VAL A 207 -17.55 -13.00 25.85
CA VAL A 207 -16.36 -13.80 25.47
C VAL A 207 -15.98 -13.58 24.01
N ASP A 208 -16.92 -13.79 23.08
CA ASP A 208 -16.66 -13.69 21.64
C ASP A 208 -16.36 -12.24 21.21
N GLY A 209 -17.10 -11.26 21.75
CA GLY A 209 -16.90 -9.85 21.43
C GLY A 209 -15.52 -9.34 21.87
N SER A 210 -15.03 -9.81 23.02
CA SER A 210 -13.70 -9.44 23.53
C SER A 210 -12.57 -9.97 22.65
N ILE A 211 -12.64 -11.24 22.22
CA ILE A 211 -11.61 -11.84 21.35
C ILE A 211 -11.56 -11.11 20.00
N TYR A 212 -12.72 -10.84 19.39
CA TYR A 212 -12.78 -10.15 18.09
C TYR A 212 -12.21 -8.74 18.18
N TYR A 213 -12.53 -8.02 19.27
CA TYR A 213 -12.00 -6.69 19.55
C TYR A 213 -10.46 -6.68 19.66
N TYR A 214 -9.89 -7.55 20.50
CA TYR A 214 -8.44 -7.53 20.73
C TYR A 214 -7.66 -7.99 19.49
N LEU A 215 -8.14 -9.04 18.81
CA LEU A 215 -7.49 -9.54 17.60
C LEU A 215 -7.48 -8.48 16.49
N PHE A 216 -8.63 -7.86 16.22
CA PHE A 216 -8.75 -6.87 15.15
C PHE A 216 -7.93 -5.62 15.43
N ASN A 217 -8.01 -5.05 16.65
CA ASN A 217 -7.22 -3.87 17.00
C ASN A 217 -5.72 -4.16 17.02
N THR A 218 -5.29 -5.34 17.49
CA THR A 218 -3.86 -5.73 17.46
C THR A 218 -3.33 -5.71 16.03
N LEU A 219 -4.07 -6.29 15.08
CA LEU A 219 -3.69 -6.27 13.66
C LEU A 219 -3.65 -4.85 13.08
N LEU A 220 -4.59 -3.97 13.44
CA LEU A 220 -4.55 -2.55 13.02
C LEU A 220 -3.33 -1.81 13.59
N PHE A 221 -2.96 -2.08 14.84
CA PHE A 221 -1.75 -1.51 15.44
C PHE A 221 -0.49 -2.05 14.76
N CYS A 222 -0.41 -3.35 14.46
CA CYS A 222 0.69 -3.92 13.66
C CYS A 222 0.80 -3.21 12.30
N LEU A 223 -0.34 -2.95 11.65
CA LEU A 223 -0.38 -2.22 10.39
C LEU A 223 0.16 -0.79 10.53
N LEU A 224 -0.23 -0.07 11.60
CA LEU A 224 0.28 1.26 11.91
C LEU A 224 1.80 1.28 12.12
N VAL A 225 2.35 0.28 12.83
CA VAL A 225 3.80 0.15 13.04
C VAL A 225 4.53 0.01 11.71
N VAL A 226 4.02 -0.86 10.83
CA VAL A 226 4.57 -1.05 9.50
C VAL A 226 4.47 0.23 8.65
N HIS A 227 3.35 0.96 8.72
CA HIS A 227 3.25 2.25 8.03
C HIS A 227 4.22 3.30 8.57
N THR A 228 4.44 3.31 9.89
CA THR A 228 5.40 4.22 10.53
C THR A 228 6.81 3.91 10.06
N TYR A 229 7.17 2.63 9.93
CA TYR A 229 8.46 2.21 9.37
C TYR A 229 8.70 2.80 7.97
N TRP A 230 7.77 2.61 7.03
CA TRP A 230 7.91 3.18 5.69
C TRP A 230 7.84 4.71 5.66
N TRP A 231 7.05 5.31 6.55
CA TRP A 231 7.00 6.77 6.68
C TRP A 231 8.35 7.34 7.08
N VAL A 232 9.05 6.73 8.05
CA VAL A 232 10.41 7.14 8.45
C VAL A 232 11.40 7.00 7.29
N LEU A 233 11.32 5.92 6.50
CA LEU A 233 12.15 5.76 5.31
C LEU A 233 11.88 6.86 4.27
N MET A 234 10.62 7.19 4.05
CA MET A 234 10.21 8.23 3.12
C MET A 234 10.71 9.62 3.55
N ILE A 235 10.56 9.97 4.83
CA ILE A 235 11.10 11.22 5.37
C ILE A 235 12.63 11.25 5.25
N ARG A 236 13.32 10.13 5.48
CA ARG A 236 14.78 10.03 5.27
C ARG A 236 15.17 10.30 3.82
N VAL A 237 14.42 9.79 2.85
CA VAL A 237 14.66 10.08 1.42
C VAL A 237 14.46 11.56 1.11
N ILE A 238 13.37 12.17 1.58
CA ILE A 238 13.08 13.60 1.38
C ILE A 238 14.18 14.46 2.00
N MET A 239 14.60 14.17 3.24
CA MET A 239 15.68 14.91 3.90
C MET A 239 16.99 14.82 3.14
N ARG A 240 17.35 13.64 2.60
CA ARG A 240 18.54 13.47 1.77
C ARG A 240 18.46 14.31 0.50
N GLN A 241 17.32 14.30 -0.20
CA GLN A 241 17.13 15.10 -1.42
C GLN A 241 17.27 16.60 -1.16
N ILE A 242 16.79 17.10 -0.02
CA ILE A 242 16.93 18.50 0.37
C ILE A 242 18.39 18.85 0.70
N HIS A 243 19.09 18.00 1.44
CA HIS A 243 20.49 18.25 1.83
C HIS A 243 21.47 18.16 0.64
N SER A 244 21.19 17.32 -0.35
CA SER A 244 21.97 17.20 -1.59
C SER A 244 21.73 18.36 -2.58
N GLY A 245 21.05 19.43 -2.18
CA GLY A 245 20.91 20.65 -2.99
C GLY A 245 20.13 20.49 -4.30
N GLY A 246 19.39 19.39 -4.47
CA GLY A 246 18.67 19.13 -5.71
C GLY A 246 19.57 18.76 -6.91
N GLU A 247 20.85 18.43 -6.71
CA GLU A 247 21.60 17.69 -7.73
C GLU A 247 21.00 16.28 -7.82
N VAL A 248 20.14 16.10 -8.82
CA VAL A 248 19.56 14.81 -9.23
C VAL A 248 20.64 14.00 -9.98
N ASP A 249 21.79 13.80 -9.36
CA ASP A 249 22.81 12.89 -9.86
C ASP A 249 22.70 11.58 -9.08
N ASP A 250 22.05 10.60 -9.72
CA ASP A 250 22.29 9.16 -9.60
C ASP A 250 22.31 8.48 -8.21
N VAL A 251 21.77 9.07 -7.14
CA VAL A 251 21.79 8.49 -5.76
C VAL A 251 20.80 7.32 -5.55
N ARG A 252 20.33 6.65 -6.61
CA ARG A 252 19.50 5.43 -6.45
C ARG A 252 19.99 4.22 -7.24
N SER A 253 21.15 4.34 -7.89
CA SER A 253 21.89 3.18 -8.39
C SER A 253 22.59 2.41 -7.26
N ASP A 254 22.82 3.03 -6.10
CA ASP A 254 23.45 2.39 -4.93
C ASP A 254 22.49 1.54 -4.07
N SER A 255 21.16 1.70 -4.17
CA SER A 255 20.23 0.88 -3.39
C SER A 255 19.77 -0.40 -4.11
N GLU A 256 20.20 -0.63 -5.35
CA GLU A 256 20.04 -1.90 -6.06
C GLU A 256 21.39 -2.62 -6.26
N GLY A 257 22.46 -2.17 -5.59
CA GLY A 257 23.82 -2.69 -5.71
C GLY A 257 24.36 -3.44 -4.47
N GLU A 258 23.61 -3.53 -3.38
CA GLU A 258 24.04 -4.25 -2.16
C GLU A 258 23.54 -5.70 -2.07
N ASP A 259 23.04 -6.28 -3.18
CA ASP A 259 22.56 -7.68 -3.25
C ASP A 259 23.45 -8.58 -4.15
N GLU A 260 24.74 -8.24 -4.30
CA GLU A 260 25.77 -9.14 -4.88
C GLU A 260 27.01 -9.16 -3.99
N HIS A 261 26.90 -9.72 -2.78
CA HIS A 261 28.01 -10.35 -2.06
C HIS A 261 27.46 -11.19 -0.91
N ASP A 262 27.23 -12.47 -1.18
CA ASP A 262 27.75 -13.62 -0.39
C ASP A 262 27.25 -14.93 -1.03
N ASP A 263 28.16 -15.90 -1.08
CA ASP A 263 28.14 -17.18 -1.81
C ASP A 263 26.85 -18.02 -1.76
#